data_AF-A0A0G9HBE9-F1
#
_entry.id   AF-A0A0G9HBE9-F1
#
_cell.length_a   1.000
_cell.length_b   1.000
_cell.length_c   1.000
_cell.angle_alpha   90.00
_cell.angle_beta   90.00
_cell.angle_gamma   90.00
#
_symmetry.space_group_name_H-M   'P 1'
#
loop_
_entity.id
_entity.type
_entity.pdbx_description
1 polymer ?
#
loop_
_entity_poly.entity_id
_entity_poly.type
_entity_poly.pdbx_seq_one_letter_code
_entity_poly.pdbx_strand_id
1 'polypeptide(L)'
;MSLQTTTNDWVISGHGSTSTATKPAETTVPAHVRLVLLAPTGAFLSNRLGQALERGVKIDKLVLRQSGRDNSHSPSVYEPGSKAPNLTLHFIGPRDIGTPTVPHVIGVAVDTQLNDIWARIPASSKVVTVYWAACSNVDNDPHGPTVDY
;
A
#
# COMPACT_ATOMS: atom_id res chain seq x y z
N MET A 1 -10.57 -13.23 2.52
CA MET A 1 -10.30 -12.87 1.11
C MET A 1 -8.84 -13.18 0.85
N SER A 2 -8.52 -13.91 -0.22
CA SER A 2 -7.12 -14.13 -0.60
C SER A 2 -6.63 -13.03 -1.53
N LEU A 3 -5.39 -12.57 -1.37
CA LEU A 3 -4.72 -11.61 -2.23
C LEU A 3 -3.61 -12.32 -3.00
N GLN A 4 -3.47 -12.02 -4.29
CA GLN A 4 -2.34 -12.45 -5.08
C GLN A 4 -2.16 -11.46 -6.23
N THR A 5 -1.03 -10.80 -6.26
CA THR A 5 -0.65 -9.90 -7.35
C THR A 5 -0.31 -10.70 -8.60
N THR A 6 -0.73 -10.18 -9.73
CA THR A 6 -0.55 -10.75 -11.07
C THR A 6 0.20 -9.78 -11.97
N THR A 7 0.46 -10.16 -13.22
CA THR A 7 1.13 -9.29 -14.20
C THR A 7 0.35 -8.02 -14.55
N ASN A 8 -0.93 -7.94 -14.22
CA ASN A 8 -1.77 -6.76 -14.50
C ASN A 8 -1.89 -5.81 -13.31
N ASP A 9 -1.34 -6.19 -12.15
CA ASP A 9 -1.45 -5.42 -10.92
C ASP A 9 -0.20 -4.59 -10.69
N TRP A 10 -0.38 -3.46 -10.03
CA TRP A 10 0.69 -2.56 -9.64
C TRP A 10 0.90 -2.63 -8.14
N VAL A 11 2.14 -2.53 -7.69
CA VAL A 11 2.51 -2.51 -6.28
C VAL A 11 3.28 -1.23 -6.02
N ILE A 12 2.72 -0.34 -5.21
CA ILE A 12 3.44 0.81 -4.66
C ILE A 12 4.14 0.30 -3.40
N SER A 13 5.46 0.10 -3.48
CA SER A 13 6.23 -0.52 -2.40
C SER A 13 7.19 0.46 -1.76
N GLY A 14 7.22 0.45 -0.43
CA GLY A 14 8.24 1.13 0.33
C GLY A 14 7.84 1.43 1.77
N HIS A 15 8.40 2.49 2.36
CA HIS A 15 7.91 3.03 3.63
C HIS A 15 6.91 4.12 3.31
N GLY A 16 5.81 4.16 4.06
CA GLY A 16 4.73 5.09 3.78
C GLY A 16 4.14 5.62 5.06
N SER A 17 3.52 6.78 4.99
CA SER A 17 2.93 7.41 6.15
C SER A 17 1.70 8.23 5.80
N THR A 18 1.07 8.74 6.83
CA THR A 18 0.07 9.80 6.75
C THR A 18 0.42 10.92 7.72
N SER A 19 0.03 12.15 7.38
CA SER A 19 0.26 13.31 8.23
C SER A 19 -0.60 13.31 9.50
N THR A 20 -1.79 12.70 9.48
CA THR A 20 -2.66 12.57 10.66
C THR A 20 -3.51 11.30 10.61
N ALA A 21 -3.81 10.70 11.78
CA ALA A 21 -4.73 9.55 11.85
C ALA A 21 -6.21 9.92 11.68
N THR A 22 -6.60 11.15 12.02
CA THR A 22 -8.02 11.52 12.16
C THR A 22 -8.64 12.11 10.90
N LYS A 23 -7.90 12.89 10.11
CA LYS A 23 -8.33 13.45 8.83
C LYS A 23 -7.12 13.59 7.89
N PRO A 24 -6.65 12.49 7.28
CA PRO A 24 -5.62 12.60 6.26
C PRO A 24 -6.13 13.48 5.11
N ALA A 25 -5.23 14.22 4.47
CA ALA A 25 -5.53 14.85 3.20
C ALA A 25 -6.01 13.76 2.21
N GLU A 26 -6.88 14.12 1.27
CA GLU A 26 -7.46 13.16 0.33
C GLU A 26 -6.97 13.37 -1.10
N THR A 27 -6.89 12.28 -1.85
CA THR A 27 -6.70 12.27 -3.30
C THR A 27 -7.87 11.54 -3.96
N THR A 28 -8.11 11.84 -5.24
CA THR A 28 -9.08 11.10 -6.04
C THR A 28 -8.38 9.90 -6.69
N VAL A 29 -8.93 8.70 -6.51
CA VAL A 29 -8.44 7.51 -7.21
C VAL A 29 -8.74 7.64 -8.71
N PRO A 30 -7.77 7.45 -9.62
CA PRO A 30 -8.00 7.54 -11.05
C PRO A 30 -9.11 6.59 -11.54
N ALA A 31 -9.82 6.97 -12.61
CA ALA A 31 -10.96 6.21 -13.14
C ALA A 31 -10.60 4.80 -13.66
N HIS A 32 -9.33 4.54 -13.92
CA HIS A 32 -8.81 3.25 -14.36
C HIS A 32 -8.11 2.45 -13.23
N VAL A 33 -8.21 2.89 -11.98
CA VAL A 33 -7.50 2.30 -10.83
C VAL A 33 -8.48 1.87 -9.74
N ARG A 34 -8.30 0.66 -9.22
CA ARG A 34 -8.79 0.25 -7.91
C ARG A 34 -7.61 0.22 -6.95
N LEU A 35 -7.66 1.01 -5.88
CA LEU A 35 -6.62 1.03 -4.86
C LEU A 35 -6.98 0.04 -3.74
N VAL A 36 -6.03 -0.82 -3.37
CA VAL A 36 -6.10 -1.72 -2.23
C VAL A 36 -5.07 -1.28 -1.21
N LEU A 37 -5.54 -0.76 -0.09
CA LEU A 37 -4.74 -0.32 1.04
C LEU A 37 -4.67 -1.42 2.11
N LEU A 38 -3.49 -2.02 2.27
CA LEU A 38 -3.30 -3.20 3.11
C LEU A 38 -3.31 -2.86 4.61
N ALA A 39 -2.59 -1.81 4.98
CA ALA A 39 -2.52 -1.31 6.34
C ALA A 39 -3.53 -0.15 6.50
N PRO A 40 -4.42 -0.19 7.51
CA PRO A 40 -5.29 0.96 7.77
C PRO A 40 -4.44 2.16 8.19
N THR A 41 -5.00 3.37 8.05
CA THR A 41 -4.39 4.59 8.55
C THR A 41 -4.00 4.44 10.03
N GLY A 42 -2.76 4.77 10.38
CA GLY A 42 -2.17 4.56 11.70
C GLY A 42 -1.45 3.22 11.90
N ALA A 43 -1.48 2.31 10.92
CA ALA A 43 -0.82 1.01 11.03
C ALA A 43 0.46 0.90 10.20
N PHE A 44 1.37 0.07 10.68
CA PHE A 44 2.55 -0.38 9.95
C PHE A 44 2.20 -1.54 9.03
N LEU A 45 3.00 -1.71 7.97
CA LEU A 45 3.01 -2.90 7.13
C LEU A 45 4.30 -3.66 7.39
N SER A 46 4.23 -4.98 7.61
CA SER A 46 5.44 -5.78 7.69
C SER A 46 6.15 -5.88 6.33
N ASN A 47 7.48 -5.80 6.32
CA ASN A 47 8.27 -5.99 5.10
C ASN A 47 7.98 -7.33 4.41
N ARG A 48 7.70 -8.38 5.20
CA ARG A 48 7.35 -9.71 4.69
C ARG A 48 6.10 -9.66 3.82
N LEU A 49 5.08 -8.88 4.22
CA LEU A 49 3.83 -8.73 3.47
C LEU A 49 4.04 -7.92 2.18
N GLY A 50 4.77 -6.81 2.25
CA GLY A 50 5.12 -6.04 1.04
C GLY A 50 5.86 -6.91 0.01
N GLN A 51 6.89 -7.63 0.47
CA GLN A 51 7.68 -8.54 -0.39
C GLN A 51 6.87 -9.72 -0.93
N ALA A 52 5.84 -10.18 -0.22
CA ALA A 52 4.95 -11.22 -0.71
C ALA A 52 4.19 -10.77 -1.96
N LEU A 53 3.68 -9.53 -1.94
CA LEU A 53 3.01 -8.91 -3.08
C LEU A 53 3.98 -8.58 -4.21
N GLU A 54 5.20 -8.13 -3.92
CA GLU A 54 6.23 -7.96 -4.94
C GLU A 54 6.56 -9.26 -5.68
N ARG A 55 6.34 -10.41 -5.02
CA ARG A 55 6.67 -11.74 -5.54
C ARG A 55 5.46 -12.53 -6.09
N GLY A 56 4.25 -11.97 -6.08
CA GLY A 56 3.06 -12.70 -6.52
C GLY A 56 2.68 -13.87 -5.62
N VAL A 57 3.12 -13.86 -4.35
CA VAL A 57 2.80 -14.90 -3.37
C VAL A 57 1.33 -14.79 -2.99
N LYS A 58 0.64 -15.93 -2.98
CA LYS A 58 -0.73 -15.99 -2.50
C LYS A 58 -0.78 -15.74 -0.99
N ILE A 59 -1.58 -14.77 -0.60
CA ILE A 59 -1.84 -14.36 0.78
C ILE A 59 -3.28 -14.77 1.12
N ASP A 60 -3.48 -15.78 1.97
CA ASP A 60 -4.82 -16.29 2.27
C ASP A 60 -5.60 -15.43 3.27
N LYS A 61 -4.90 -14.70 4.15
CA LYS A 61 -5.48 -13.82 5.16
C LYS A 61 -4.53 -12.67 5.50
N LEU A 62 -5.07 -11.57 6.00
CA LEU A 62 -4.30 -10.52 6.66
C LEU A 62 -4.57 -10.58 8.17
N VAL A 63 -3.56 -10.22 8.95
CA VAL A 63 -3.59 -10.17 10.41
C VAL A 63 -3.09 -8.82 10.87
N LEU A 64 -3.86 -8.17 11.75
CA LEU A 64 -3.45 -6.96 12.46
C LEU A 64 -2.90 -7.35 13.83
N ARG A 65 -1.60 -7.17 14.03
CA ARG A 65 -0.88 -7.49 15.27
C ARG A 65 -0.75 -6.26 16.16
N GLN A 66 -1.19 -6.36 17.41
CA GLN A 66 -1.03 -5.30 18.41
C GLN A 66 -0.95 -5.89 19.82
N SER A 67 0.04 -5.48 20.60
CA SER A 67 0.16 -5.86 22.02
C SER A 67 0.06 -7.37 22.28
N GLY A 68 0.70 -8.18 21.41
CA GLY A 68 0.70 -9.65 21.50
C GLY A 68 -0.60 -10.32 21.06
N ARG A 69 -1.53 -9.60 20.43
CA ARG A 69 -2.77 -10.15 19.88
C ARG A 69 -2.80 -10.07 18.36
N ASP A 70 -3.28 -11.14 17.75
CA ASP A 70 -3.48 -11.26 16.31
C ASP A 70 -4.98 -11.19 16.01
N ASN A 71 -5.39 -10.16 15.29
CA ASN A 71 -6.79 -9.98 14.88
C ASN A 71 -6.91 -10.20 13.37
N SER A 72 -7.99 -10.83 12.94
CA SER A 72 -8.32 -10.90 11.51
C SER A 72 -8.46 -9.48 10.96
N HIS A 73 -7.86 -9.24 9.79
CA HIS A 73 -7.87 -7.94 9.14
C HIS A 73 -8.30 -8.07 7.68
N SER A 74 -8.92 -7.00 7.17
CA SER A 74 -9.32 -6.88 5.78
C SER A 74 -8.76 -5.57 5.22
N PRO A 75 -8.20 -5.57 4.00
CA PRO A 75 -7.69 -4.34 3.41
C PRO A 75 -8.84 -3.37 3.11
N SER A 76 -8.54 -2.07 3.10
CA SER A 76 -9.45 -1.07 2.58
C SER A 76 -9.37 -1.04 1.05
N VAL A 77 -10.52 -1.00 0.39
CA VAL A 77 -10.60 -0.93 -1.07
C VAL A 77 -11.26 0.37 -1.47
N TYR A 78 -10.60 1.12 -2.35
CA TYR A 78 -11.08 2.37 -2.91
C TYR A 78 -11.32 2.17 -4.40
N GLU A 79 -12.59 2.30 -4.81
CA GLU A 79 -13.03 2.11 -6.19
C GLU A 79 -12.64 3.31 -7.07
N PRO A 80 -12.61 3.14 -8.40
CA PRO A 80 -12.30 4.22 -9.32
C PRO A 80 -13.15 5.48 -9.09
N GLY A 81 -12.52 6.65 -9.07
CA GLY A 81 -13.16 7.95 -8.85
C GLY A 81 -13.51 8.27 -7.39
N SER A 82 -13.32 7.32 -6.46
CA SER A 82 -13.54 7.57 -5.03
C SER A 82 -12.43 8.41 -4.39
N LYS A 83 -12.66 8.89 -3.17
CA LYS A 83 -11.66 9.56 -2.33
C LYS A 83 -10.89 8.54 -1.50
N ALA A 84 -9.57 8.67 -1.50
CA ALA A 84 -8.66 7.87 -0.69
C ALA A 84 -7.69 8.79 0.09
N PRO A 85 -7.12 8.32 1.21
CA PRO A 85 -6.05 9.06 1.89
C PRO A 85 -4.88 9.34 0.94
N ASN A 86 -4.42 10.59 0.92
CA ASN A 86 -3.24 11.01 0.17
C ASN A 86 -1.98 10.69 0.98
N LEU A 87 -1.62 9.41 1.02
CA LEU A 87 -0.47 8.89 1.76
C LEU A 87 0.84 9.38 1.13
N THR A 88 1.87 9.53 1.95
CA THR A 88 3.23 9.80 1.49
C THR A 88 3.97 8.49 1.35
N LEU A 89 4.61 8.25 0.22
CA LEU A 89 5.62 7.20 0.07
C LEU A 89 6.98 7.85 0.29
N HIS A 90 7.75 7.35 1.25
CA HIS A 90 9.07 7.87 1.56
C HIS A 90 10.13 7.23 0.69
N PHE A 91 11.16 8.02 0.36
CA PHE A 91 12.35 7.45 -0.24
C PHE A 91 13.05 6.55 0.77
N ILE A 92 13.17 5.30 0.37
CA ILE A 92 14.00 4.32 1.05
C ILE A 92 15.07 3.93 0.06
N GLY A 93 16.31 3.88 0.50
CA GLY A 93 17.43 3.55 -0.37
C GLY A 93 17.19 2.23 -1.14
N PRO A 94 18.04 1.90 -2.12
CA PRO A 94 17.81 0.83 -3.10
C PRO A 94 17.74 -0.61 -2.54
N ARG A 95 17.68 -0.80 -1.22
CA ARG A 95 17.78 -2.09 -0.53
C ARG A 95 16.48 -2.61 0.11
N ASP A 96 15.45 -1.78 0.23
CA ASP A 96 14.23 -2.17 0.96
C ASP A 96 13.09 -2.69 0.06
N ILE A 97 13.10 -2.36 -1.23
CA ILE A 97 12.30 -3.07 -2.23
C ILE A 97 13.03 -4.37 -2.53
N GLY A 98 12.34 -5.52 -2.45
CA GLY A 98 12.94 -6.82 -2.71
C GLY A 98 13.39 -6.98 -4.17
N THR A 99 13.69 -8.21 -4.60
CA THR A 99 13.75 -8.53 -6.04
C THR A 99 12.34 -8.89 -6.49
N PRO A 100 11.58 -7.95 -7.08
CA PRO A 100 10.20 -8.21 -7.48
C PRO A 100 10.16 -9.20 -8.64
N THR A 101 9.16 -10.08 -8.63
CA THR A 101 8.82 -10.94 -9.78
C THR A 101 7.58 -10.41 -10.51
N VAL A 102 6.79 -9.55 -9.86
CA VAL A 102 5.70 -8.80 -10.48
C VAL A 102 6.28 -7.63 -11.28
N PRO A 103 5.83 -7.39 -12.52
CA PRO A 103 6.48 -6.45 -13.43
C PRO A 103 6.30 -4.97 -13.07
N HIS A 104 5.35 -4.64 -12.19
CA HIS A 104 4.92 -3.26 -11.95
C HIS A 104 5.07 -2.88 -10.47
N VAL A 105 6.32 -2.70 -10.03
CA VAL A 105 6.62 -2.19 -8.68
C VAL A 105 7.10 -0.75 -8.77
N ILE A 106 6.40 0.14 -8.06
CA ILE A 106 6.72 1.57 -7.97
C ILE A 106 7.36 1.83 -6.61
N GLY A 107 8.62 2.27 -6.62
CA GLY A 107 9.26 3.00 -5.53
C GLY A 107 9.39 4.48 -5.87
N VAL A 108 9.94 5.28 -4.95
CA VAL A 108 10.21 6.72 -5.17
C VAL A 108 11.65 7.05 -4.82
N ALA A 109 12.21 8.11 -5.41
CA ALA A 109 13.58 8.58 -5.14
C ALA A 109 13.62 9.77 -4.16
N VAL A 110 12.45 10.37 -3.89
CA VAL A 110 12.19 11.41 -2.90
C VAL A 110 10.79 11.16 -2.33
N ASP A 111 10.51 11.69 -1.15
CA ASP A 111 9.17 11.59 -0.55
C ASP A 111 8.13 12.12 -1.54
N THR A 112 7.14 11.29 -1.86
CA THR A 112 6.16 11.56 -2.92
C THR A 112 4.77 11.21 -2.42
N GLN A 113 3.82 12.11 -2.60
CA GLN A 113 2.42 11.86 -2.22
C GLN A 113 1.69 11.00 -3.26
N LEU A 114 0.68 10.28 -2.81
CA LEU A 114 -0.09 9.34 -3.63
C LEU A 114 -0.74 9.99 -4.85
N ASN A 115 -1.22 11.23 -4.74
CA ASN A 115 -1.74 12.03 -5.86
C ASN A 115 -0.72 12.21 -6.99
N ASP A 116 0.57 12.32 -6.66
CA ASP A 116 1.64 12.48 -7.65
C ASP A 116 2.11 11.12 -8.20
N ILE A 117 2.01 10.06 -7.40
CA ILE A 117 2.34 8.69 -7.83
C ILE A 117 1.39 8.20 -8.93
N TRP A 118 0.12 8.64 -8.93
CA TRP A 118 -0.87 8.31 -9.96
C TRP A 118 -0.39 8.54 -11.39
N ALA A 119 0.43 9.56 -11.62
CA ALA A 119 0.98 9.87 -12.94
C ALA A 119 1.89 8.75 -13.50
N ARG A 120 2.39 7.85 -12.65
CA ARG A 120 3.23 6.70 -13.03
C ARG A 120 2.43 5.47 -13.42
N ILE A 121 1.11 5.48 -13.19
CA ILE A 121 0.21 4.37 -13.51
C ILE A 121 -0.53 4.75 -14.81
N PRO A 122 -0.14 4.18 -15.96
CA PRO A 122 -0.67 4.58 -17.24
C PRO A 122 -2.19 4.39 -17.31
N ALA A 123 -2.87 5.31 -17.99
CA ALA A 123 -4.28 5.16 -18.27
C ALA A 123 -4.55 3.85 -19.03
N SER A 124 -5.63 3.17 -18.66
CA SER A 124 -6.03 1.89 -19.21
C SER A 124 -7.53 1.87 -19.48
N SER A 125 -7.95 1.17 -20.53
CA SER A 125 -9.38 0.90 -20.79
C SER A 125 -9.99 -0.10 -19.81
N LYS A 126 -9.14 -0.79 -19.03
CA LYS A 126 -9.53 -1.72 -17.97
C LYS A 126 -9.09 -1.15 -16.61
N VAL A 127 -9.90 -1.39 -15.58
CA VAL A 127 -9.53 -1.09 -14.20
C VAL A 127 -8.40 -2.03 -13.77
N VAL A 128 -7.26 -1.46 -13.39
CA VAL A 128 -6.12 -2.20 -12.80
C VAL A 128 -6.17 -2.14 -11.28
N THR A 129 -5.68 -3.18 -10.61
CA THR A 129 -5.54 -3.16 -9.15
C THR A 129 -4.18 -2.59 -8.78
N VAL A 130 -4.17 -1.64 -7.84
CA VAL A 130 -2.97 -1.03 -7.30
C VAL A 130 -2.93 -1.32 -5.81
N TYR A 131 -1.89 -2.03 -5.37
CA TYR A 131 -1.67 -2.33 -3.97
C TYR A 131 -0.76 -1.29 -3.35
N TRP A 132 -1.20 -0.67 -2.26
CA TRP A 132 -0.32 0.10 -1.39
C TRP A 132 0.37 -0.87 -0.43
N ALA A 133 1.59 -1.27 -0.80
CA ALA A 133 2.48 -2.15 -0.05
C ALA A 133 3.51 -1.33 0.73
N ALA A 134 3.03 -0.31 1.44
CA ALA A 134 3.83 0.49 2.34
C ALA A 134 3.07 0.74 3.65
N CYS A 135 3.78 1.22 4.67
CA CYS A 135 3.14 1.66 5.91
C CYS A 135 2.09 2.75 5.65
N SER A 136 1.18 2.92 6.60
CA SER A 136 0.18 3.99 6.61
C SER A 136 0.12 4.65 7.99
N ASN A 137 1.20 4.52 8.77
CA ASN A 137 1.29 5.03 10.13
C ASN A 137 1.31 6.56 10.14
N VAL A 138 0.99 7.13 11.30
CA VAL A 138 1.14 8.57 11.48
C VAL A 138 2.63 8.91 11.56
N ASP A 139 3.05 9.97 10.89
CA ASP A 139 4.41 10.47 10.99
C ASP A 139 4.82 10.68 12.45
N ASN A 140 6.01 10.16 12.81
CA ASN A 140 6.58 10.21 14.16
C ASN A 140 5.82 9.44 15.25
N ASP A 141 4.88 8.55 14.90
CA ASP A 141 4.27 7.62 15.85
C ASP A 141 4.97 6.25 15.79
N PRO A 142 5.75 5.86 16.83
CA PRO A 142 6.39 4.55 16.89
C PRO A 142 5.46 3.44 17.43
N HIS A 143 4.20 3.74 17.72
CA HIS A 143 3.28 2.87 18.47
C HIS A 143 2.00 2.59 17.69
N GLY A 144 2.13 1.89 16.57
CA GLY A 144 1.03 1.46 15.71
C GLY A 144 0.91 -0.06 15.63
N PRO A 145 -0.29 -0.60 15.37
CA PRO A 145 -0.43 -2.02 15.05
C PRO A 145 0.29 -2.33 13.73
N THR A 146 0.74 -3.57 13.56
CA THR A 146 1.42 -4.02 12.33
C THR A 146 0.56 -5.00 11.57
N VAL A 147 0.35 -4.76 10.27
CA VAL A 147 -0.31 -5.71 9.38
C VAL A 147 0.70 -6.71 8.80
N ASP A 148 0.35 -7.98 8.86
CA ASP A 148 1.08 -9.12 8.29
C ASP A 148 0.09 -10.13 7.70
N TYR A 149 0.57 -11.30 7.23
CA TYR A 149 -0.23 -12.35 6.61
C TYR A 149 0.09 -13.77 7.09
#